data_AF-A0A7C7IWB9-F1
#
_entry.id   AF-A0A7C7IWB9-F1
#
_cell.length_a   1.000
_cell.length_b   1.000
_cell.length_c   1.000
_cell.angle_alpha   90.00
_cell.angle_beta   90.00
_cell.angle_gamma   90.00
#
_symmetry.space_group_name_H-M   'P 1'
#
loop_
_entity.id
_entity.type
_entity.pdbx_description
1 polymer ?
#
loop_
_entity_poly.entity_id
_entity_poly.type
_entity_poly.pdbx_seq_one_letter_code
_entity_poly.pdbx_strand_id
1 'polypeptide(L)'
;MLRKKTYFRKERSFLNRKREFHKAAGIIDLKTATTEELAEIRHKIIKRRRRNNLKFLLFFMVIFIPILYFSIGFFKNETEKAAMIEVLEKDRKMEKYRFYIEDGDSYIKKGQWHNAMFQYNKAIELFPNDYHATYRYAYAAVYRCRNVKEKCNVASTALEKLLKDFPNQQELVELEQILLFAVE
;
A
#
# COMPACT_ATOMS: atom_id res chain seq x y z
N MET A 1 37.48 10.86 43.94
CA MET A 1 37.79 12.14 43.26
C MET A 1 38.65 11.85 42.02
N LEU A 2 38.06 11.76 40.83
CA LEU A 2 38.79 11.47 39.58
C LEU A 2 39.25 12.77 38.91
N ARG A 3 40.56 12.99 38.86
CA ARG A 3 41.19 14.16 38.24
C ARG A 3 41.19 13.98 36.71
N LYS A 4 40.32 14.71 36.00
CA LYS A 4 40.25 14.74 34.52
C LYS A 4 41.63 15.11 33.95
N LYS A 5 42.32 14.17 33.29
CA LYS A 5 43.51 14.47 32.48
C LYS A 5 43.05 15.09 31.16
N THR A 6 42.91 16.41 31.13
CA THR A 6 42.76 17.16 29.88
C THR A 6 44.08 17.12 29.13
N TYR A 7 44.12 16.40 27.98
CA TYR A 7 45.30 16.31 27.11
C TYR A 7 45.70 17.67 26.50
N PHE A 8 44.80 18.66 26.52
CA PHE A 8 45.09 20.02 26.10
C PHE A 8 45.64 20.85 27.28
N ARG A 9 46.97 20.99 27.36
CA ARG A 9 47.62 21.99 28.22
C ARG A 9 47.31 23.39 27.68
N LYS A 10 46.58 24.19 28.48
CA LYS A 10 46.17 25.58 28.15
C LYS A 10 47.36 26.53 27.89
N GLU A 11 48.56 26.17 28.34
CA GLU A 11 49.79 26.96 28.17
C GLU A 11 50.15 27.21 26.70
N ARG A 12 49.81 26.29 25.79
CA ARG A 12 50.11 26.43 24.36
C ARG A 12 48.88 26.85 23.56
N SER A 13 48.21 27.91 24.02
CA SER A 13 47.24 28.65 23.21
C SER A 13 47.84 28.97 21.83
N PHE A 14 47.07 28.79 20.76
CA PHE A 14 47.50 29.12 19.38
C PHE A 14 48.05 30.55 19.30
N LEU A 15 47.48 31.47 20.08
CA LEU A 15 47.92 32.86 20.18
C LEU A 15 49.32 33.00 20.76
N ASN A 16 49.68 32.18 21.77
CA ASN A 16 51.02 32.20 22.39
C ASN A 16 52.07 31.68 21.40
N ARG A 17 51.77 30.59 20.69
CA ARG A 17 52.65 30.06 19.62
C ARG A 17 52.84 31.07 18.50
N LYS A 18 51.77 31.71 18.01
CA LYS A 18 51.88 32.75 16.99
C LYS A 18 52.83 33.88 17.45
N ARG A 19 52.74 34.29 18.71
CA ARG A 19 53.58 35.32 19.31
C ARG A 19 55.04 34.88 19.44
N GLU A 20 55.30 33.63 19.82
CA GLU A 20 56.64 33.02 19.85
C GLU A 20 57.26 32.92 18.46
N PHE A 21 56.49 32.50 17.44
CA PHE A 21 56.95 32.46 16.05
C PHE A 21 57.29 33.85 15.50
N HIS A 22 56.46 34.87 15.77
CA HIS A 22 56.77 36.26 15.38
C HIS A 22 58.01 36.81 16.11
N LYS A 23 58.23 36.43 17.39
CA LYS A 23 59.44 36.80 18.13
C LYS A 23 60.70 36.12 17.56
N ALA A 24 60.61 34.86 17.18
CA ALA A 24 61.75 34.07 16.70
C ALA A 24 62.16 34.42 15.26
N ALA A 25 61.23 34.92 14.44
CA ALA A 25 61.46 35.11 13.00
C ALA A 25 62.00 36.50 12.59
N GLY A 26 62.20 37.43 13.53
CA GLY A 26 62.66 38.80 13.24
C GLY A 26 61.61 39.67 12.53
N ILE A 27 62.00 40.83 12.00
CA ILE A 27 61.15 41.67 11.13
C ILE A 27 61.00 40.93 9.80
N ILE A 28 59.99 40.07 9.70
CA ILE A 28 59.61 39.47 8.43
C ILE A 28 58.87 40.57 7.65
N ASP A 29 59.52 41.12 6.63
CA ASP A 29 58.83 41.91 5.61
C ASP A 29 57.97 40.95 4.78
N LEU A 30 56.77 40.65 5.30
CA LEU A 30 55.77 39.86 4.60
C LEU A 30 55.27 40.71 3.45
N LYS A 31 55.92 40.59 2.29
CA LYS A 31 55.46 41.20 1.06
C LYS A 31 54.02 40.74 0.83
N THR A 32 53.06 41.64 1.07
CA THR A 32 51.65 41.34 0.86
C THR A 32 51.47 41.13 -0.63
N ALA A 33 50.92 39.97 -0.99
CA ALA A 33 50.76 39.59 -2.38
C ALA A 33 50.08 40.72 -3.16
N THR A 34 50.60 41.03 -4.35
CA THR A 34 50.01 42.05 -5.21
C THR A 34 48.59 41.64 -5.62
N THR A 35 47.79 42.58 -6.09
CA THR A 35 46.42 42.29 -6.56
C THR A 35 46.42 41.23 -7.66
N GLU A 36 47.45 41.21 -8.52
CA GLU A 36 47.67 40.20 -9.57
C GLU A 36 48.03 38.83 -8.99
N GLU A 37 48.96 38.77 -8.03
CA GLU A 37 49.33 37.51 -7.34
C GLU A 37 48.13 36.92 -6.58
N LEU A 38 47.32 37.77 -5.93
CA LEU A 38 46.08 37.35 -5.27
C LEU A 38 45.04 36.84 -6.26
N ALA A 39 44.91 37.45 -7.44
CA ALA A 39 44.02 36.98 -8.50
C ALA A 39 44.45 35.60 -9.03
N GLU A 40 45.76 35.38 -9.20
CA GLU A 40 46.30 34.09 -9.63
C GLU A 40 46.07 32.98 -8.59
N ILE A 41 46.32 33.28 -7.30
CA ILE A 41 46.05 32.36 -6.20
C ILE A 41 44.56 32.00 -6.16
N ARG A 42 43.66 32.99 -6.27
CA ARG A 42 42.21 32.77 -6.30
C ARG A 42 41.81 31.87 -7.48
N HIS A 43 42.34 32.13 -8.67
CA HIS A 43 42.08 31.33 -9.86
C HIS A 43 42.52 29.85 -9.67
N LYS A 44 43.73 29.61 -9.13
CA LYS A 44 44.23 28.26 -8.83
C LYS A 44 43.35 27.54 -7.79
N ILE A 45 42.92 28.23 -6.74
CA ILE A 45 42.03 27.66 -5.71
C ILE A 45 40.67 27.30 -6.30
N ILE A 46 40.05 28.18 -7.10
CA ILE A 46 38.76 27.93 -7.73
C ILE A 46 38.84 26.74 -8.69
N LYS A 47 39.88 26.67 -9.53
CA LYS A 47 40.12 25.55 -10.46
C LYS A 47 40.31 24.23 -9.71
N ARG A 48 41.11 24.23 -8.63
CA ARG A 48 41.33 23.05 -7.77
C ARG A 48 40.05 22.60 -7.06
N ARG A 49 39.27 23.55 -6.53
CA ARG A 49 37.99 23.29 -5.85
C ARG A 49 36.98 22.69 -6.83
N ARG A 50 36.83 23.25 -8.04
CA ARG A 50 35.95 22.69 -9.09
C ARG A 50 36.31 21.24 -9.42
N ARG A 51 37.59 20.94 -9.60
CA ARG A 51 38.07 19.57 -9.87
C ARG A 51 37.79 18.62 -8.71
N ASN A 52 37.98 19.07 -7.46
CA ASN A 52 37.69 18.26 -6.29
C ASN A 52 36.17 18.01 -6.13
N ASN A 53 35.35 19.05 -6.31
CA ASN A 53 33.89 18.91 -6.28
C ASN A 53 33.40 17.94 -7.36
N LEU A 54 33.98 17.98 -8.56
CA LEU A 54 33.66 17.03 -9.62
C LEU A 54 34.02 15.59 -9.20
N LYS A 55 35.18 15.38 -8.58
CA LYS A 55 35.56 14.05 -8.04
C LYS A 55 34.61 13.58 -6.94
N PHE A 56 34.20 14.47 -6.04
CA PHE A 56 33.22 14.14 -5.01
C PHE A 56 31.86 13.80 -5.62
N LEU A 57 31.38 14.56 -6.60
CA LEU A 57 30.14 14.25 -7.31
C LEU A 57 30.20 12.87 -7.97
N LEU A 58 31.29 12.57 -8.67
CA LEU A 58 31.50 11.24 -9.28
C LEU A 58 31.51 10.13 -8.22
N PHE A 59 32.20 10.35 -7.10
CA PHE A 59 32.22 9.40 -5.99
C PHE A 59 30.82 9.16 -5.41
N PHE A 60 30.02 10.21 -5.20
CA PHE A 60 28.65 10.08 -4.72
C PHE A 60 27.75 9.38 -5.76
N MET A 61 27.89 9.69 -7.05
CA MET A 61 27.12 9.01 -8.11
C MET A 61 27.37 7.49 -8.11
N VAL A 62 28.63 7.07 -7.93
CA VAL A 62 28.99 5.64 -7.85
C VAL A 62 28.32 4.94 -6.66
N ILE A 63 28.07 5.65 -5.57
CA ILE A 63 27.40 5.08 -4.38
C ILE A 63 25.87 5.13 -4.51
N PHE A 64 25.32 6.25 -4.98
CA PHE A 64 23.87 6.44 -5.04
C PHE A 64 23.21 5.62 -6.15
N ILE A 65 23.86 5.41 -7.30
CA ILE A 65 23.26 4.64 -8.41
C ILE A 65 22.92 3.20 -7.98
N PRO A 66 23.83 2.41 -7.38
CA PRO A 66 23.51 1.08 -6.87
C PRO A 66 22.45 1.08 -5.78
N ILE A 67 22.48 2.08 -4.88
CA ILE A 67 21.48 2.20 -3.81
C ILE A 67 20.10 2.44 -4.42
N LEU A 68 19.97 3.34 -5.39
CA LEU A 68 18.71 3.61 -6.08
C LEU A 68 18.22 2.38 -6.84
N TYR A 69 19.10 1.69 -7.57
CA TYR A 69 18.76 0.46 -8.27
C TYR A 69 18.26 -0.63 -7.31
N PHE A 70 18.98 -0.87 -6.21
CA PHE A 70 18.59 -1.85 -5.19
C PHE A 70 17.27 -1.47 -4.52
N SER A 71 17.08 -0.18 -4.21
CA SER A 71 15.85 0.34 -3.60
C SER A 71 14.65 0.09 -4.50
N ILE A 72 14.74 0.41 -5.80
CA ILE A 72 13.65 0.18 -6.76
C ILE A 72 13.32 -1.33 -6.84
N GLY A 73 14.33 -2.20 -6.90
CA GLY A 73 14.12 -3.64 -6.93
C GLY A 73 13.44 -4.18 -5.67
N PHE A 74 13.86 -3.68 -4.50
CA PHE A 74 13.26 -4.04 -3.21
C PHE A 74 11.79 -3.62 -3.12
N PHE A 75 11.48 -2.35 -3.44
CA PHE A 75 10.10 -1.87 -3.42
C PHE A 75 9.22 -2.58 -4.45
N LYS A 76 9.74 -2.85 -5.66
CA LYS A 76 9.01 -3.61 -6.68
C LYS A 76 8.64 -5.02 -6.19
N ASN A 77 9.58 -5.73 -5.57
CA ASN A 77 9.36 -7.08 -5.05
C ASN A 77 8.27 -7.12 -3.96
N GLU A 78 8.21 -6.12 -3.07
CA GLU A 78 7.13 -6.05 -2.08
C GLU A 78 5.77 -5.78 -2.73
N THR A 79 5.70 -4.88 -3.72
CA THR A 79 4.45 -4.61 -4.43
C THR A 79 3.93 -5.83 -5.20
N GLU A 80 4.81 -6.58 -5.87
CA GLU A 80 4.44 -7.81 -6.59
C GLU A 80 3.93 -8.89 -5.64
N LYS A 81 4.56 -9.05 -4.47
CA LYS A 81 4.08 -9.99 -3.43
C LYS A 81 2.72 -9.60 -2.88
N ALA A 82 2.50 -8.32 -2.58
CA ALA A 82 1.22 -7.83 -2.08
C ALA A 82 0.10 -8.06 -3.11
N ALA A 83 0.35 -7.73 -4.38
CA ALA A 83 -0.60 -8.00 -5.47
C ALA A 83 -0.91 -9.50 -5.61
N MET A 84 0.11 -10.36 -5.50
CA MET A 84 -0.08 -11.82 -5.56
C MET A 84 -0.96 -12.34 -4.40
N ILE A 85 -0.74 -11.83 -3.18
CA ILE A 85 -1.55 -12.20 -2.01
C ILE A 85 -3.01 -11.79 -2.21
N GLU A 86 -3.25 -10.58 -2.76
CA GLU A 86 -4.59 -10.09 -3.06
C GLU A 86 -5.30 -10.99 -4.09
N VAL A 87 -4.60 -11.37 -5.16
CA VAL A 87 -5.14 -12.30 -6.17
C VAL A 87 -5.49 -13.65 -5.53
N LEU A 88 -4.59 -14.21 -4.71
CA LEU A 88 -4.82 -15.48 -4.04
C LEU A 88 -6.01 -15.41 -3.06
N GLU A 89 -6.15 -14.33 -2.32
CA GLU A 89 -7.28 -14.13 -1.42
C GLU A 89 -8.60 -14.04 -2.19
N LYS A 90 -8.59 -13.31 -3.30
CA LYS A 90 -9.75 -13.19 -4.18
C LYS A 90 -10.13 -14.54 -4.79
N ASP A 91 -9.16 -15.31 -5.29
CA ASP A 91 -9.39 -16.64 -5.85
C ASP A 91 -9.98 -17.59 -4.81
N ARG A 92 -9.44 -17.56 -3.58
CA ARG A 92 -9.96 -18.34 -2.46
C ARG A 92 -11.39 -17.93 -2.09
N LYS A 93 -11.72 -16.63 -2.11
CA LYS A 93 -13.10 -16.15 -1.90
C LYS A 93 -14.02 -16.64 -3.02
N MET A 94 -13.58 -16.57 -4.27
CA MET A 94 -14.33 -17.05 -5.43
C MET A 94 -14.58 -18.57 -5.38
N GLU A 95 -13.61 -19.35 -4.92
CA GLU A 95 -13.77 -20.80 -4.74
C GLU A 95 -14.84 -21.12 -3.69
N LYS A 96 -14.77 -20.47 -2.52
CA LYS A 96 -15.80 -20.61 -1.47
C LYS A 96 -17.18 -20.17 -1.96
N TYR A 97 -17.24 -19.07 -2.70
CA TYR A 97 -18.48 -18.59 -3.29
C TYR A 97 -19.09 -19.65 -4.22
N ARG A 98 -18.30 -20.22 -5.15
CA ARG A 98 -18.78 -21.28 -6.05
C ARG A 98 -19.28 -22.49 -5.27
N PHE A 99 -18.55 -22.91 -4.25
CA PHE A 99 -18.97 -24.00 -3.36
C PHE A 99 -20.35 -23.73 -2.73
N TYR A 100 -20.55 -22.53 -2.16
CA TYR A 100 -21.83 -22.18 -1.54
C TYR A 100 -22.99 -22.10 -2.56
N ILE A 101 -22.71 -21.62 -3.77
CA ILE A 101 -23.71 -21.61 -4.85
C ILE A 101 -24.08 -23.04 -5.25
N GLU A 102 -23.11 -23.90 -5.50
CA GLU A 102 -23.33 -25.29 -5.90
C GLU A 102 -24.04 -26.11 -4.82
N ASP A 103 -23.67 -25.92 -3.55
CA ASP A 103 -24.32 -26.61 -2.43
C ASP A 103 -25.76 -26.09 -2.20
N GLY A 104 -25.97 -24.77 -2.32
CA GLY A 104 -27.31 -24.19 -2.32
C GLY A 104 -28.20 -24.75 -3.44
N ASP A 105 -27.66 -24.87 -4.65
CA ASP A 105 -28.35 -25.45 -5.80
C ASP A 105 -28.70 -26.93 -5.58
N SER A 106 -27.82 -27.68 -4.90
CA SER A 106 -28.08 -29.05 -4.48
C SER A 106 -29.27 -29.13 -3.52
N TYR A 107 -29.38 -28.20 -2.57
CA TYR A 107 -30.53 -28.10 -1.67
C TYR A 107 -31.82 -27.68 -2.39
N ILE A 108 -31.75 -26.78 -3.37
CA ILE A 108 -32.90 -26.41 -4.23
C ILE A 108 -33.46 -27.67 -4.92
N LYS A 109 -32.60 -28.50 -5.53
CA LYS A 109 -33.03 -29.74 -6.21
C LYS A 109 -33.71 -30.73 -5.27
N LYS A 110 -33.41 -30.67 -3.96
CA LYS A 110 -34.02 -31.50 -2.91
C LYS A 110 -35.26 -30.85 -2.28
N GLY A 111 -35.66 -29.65 -2.72
CA GLY A 111 -36.75 -28.87 -2.11
C GLY A 111 -36.43 -28.36 -0.69
N GLN A 112 -35.16 -28.36 -0.29
CA GLN A 112 -34.71 -27.93 1.03
C GLN A 112 -34.42 -26.43 1.04
N TRP A 113 -35.46 -25.62 0.87
CA TRP A 113 -35.36 -24.17 0.64
C TRP A 113 -34.63 -23.42 1.76
N HIS A 114 -34.83 -23.81 3.02
CA HIS A 114 -34.14 -23.18 4.15
C HIS A 114 -32.61 -23.37 4.10
N ASN A 115 -32.16 -24.60 3.78
CA ASN A 115 -30.74 -24.91 3.66
C ASN A 115 -30.13 -24.21 2.44
N ALA A 116 -30.88 -24.15 1.33
CA ALA A 116 -30.46 -23.39 0.15
C ALA A 116 -30.25 -21.90 0.47
N MET A 117 -31.22 -21.27 1.15
CA MET A 117 -31.10 -19.89 1.61
C MET A 117 -29.86 -19.69 2.50
N PHE A 118 -29.58 -20.62 3.41
CA PHE A 118 -28.39 -20.54 4.26
C PHE A 118 -27.10 -20.51 3.43
N GLN A 119 -26.96 -21.39 2.44
CA GLN A 119 -25.77 -21.42 1.60
C GLN A 119 -25.65 -20.19 0.72
N TYR A 120 -26.74 -19.74 0.09
CA TYR A 120 -26.69 -18.51 -0.70
C TYR A 120 -26.37 -17.28 0.15
N ASN A 121 -26.82 -17.22 1.41
CA ASN A 121 -26.42 -16.14 2.31
C ASN A 121 -24.91 -16.15 2.58
N LYS A 122 -24.28 -17.33 2.67
CA LYS A 122 -22.81 -17.44 2.76
C LYS A 122 -22.10 -16.98 1.48
N ALA A 123 -22.69 -17.19 0.32
CA ALA A 123 -22.18 -16.62 -0.93
C ALA A 123 -22.30 -15.08 -0.95
N ILE A 124 -23.42 -14.53 -0.49
CA ILE A 124 -23.66 -13.07 -0.38
C ILE A 124 -22.70 -12.44 0.64
N GLU A 125 -22.40 -13.09 1.76
CA GLU A 125 -21.40 -12.61 2.74
C GLU A 125 -20.00 -12.41 2.09
N LEU A 126 -19.65 -13.24 1.09
CA LEU A 126 -18.39 -13.12 0.35
C LEU A 126 -18.44 -12.03 -0.73
N PHE A 127 -19.56 -11.91 -1.43
CA PHE A 127 -19.78 -10.93 -2.50
C PHE A 127 -21.16 -10.25 -2.35
N PRO A 128 -21.26 -9.19 -1.52
CA PRO A 128 -22.57 -8.60 -1.15
C PRO A 128 -23.37 -7.97 -2.28
N ASN A 129 -22.71 -7.60 -3.38
CA ASN A 129 -23.30 -6.95 -4.54
C ASN A 129 -23.44 -7.91 -5.73
N ASP A 130 -23.32 -9.21 -5.50
CA ASP A 130 -23.48 -10.21 -6.54
C ASP A 130 -24.97 -10.50 -6.78
N TYR A 131 -25.41 -10.23 -8.01
CA TYR A 131 -26.79 -10.48 -8.43
C TYR A 131 -27.14 -11.97 -8.34
N HIS A 132 -26.23 -12.86 -8.76
CA HIS A 132 -26.55 -14.29 -8.87
C HIS A 132 -26.86 -14.95 -7.52
N ALA A 133 -26.04 -14.70 -6.50
CA ALA A 133 -26.28 -15.22 -5.17
C ALA A 133 -27.52 -14.60 -4.52
N THR A 134 -27.74 -13.29 -4.71
CA THR A 134 -28.91 -12.58 -4.17
C THR A 134 -30.20 -13.06 -4.83
N TYR A 135 -30.19 -13.27 -6.15
CA TYR A 135 -31.29 -13.86 -6.90
C TYR A 135 -31.61 -15.27 -6.41
N ARG A 136 -30.59 -16.14 -6.28
CA ARG A 136 -30.79 -17.52 -5.80
C ARG A 136 -31.34 -17.57 -4.38
N TYR A 137 -30.91 -16.66 -3.51
CA TYR A 137 -31.48 -16.48 -2.17
C TYR A 137 -32.97 -16.10 -2.23
N ALA A 138 -33.32 -15.06 -3.01
CA ALA A 138 -34.70 -14.62 -3.16
C ALA A 138 -35.57 -15.74 -3.78
N TYR A 139 -35.05 -16.43 -4.79
CA TYR A 139 -35.67 -17.61 -5.39
C TYR A 139 -35.98 -18.68 -4.33
N ALA A 140 -34.99 -19.08 -3.54
CA ALA A 140 -35.19 -20.05 -2.46
C ALA A 140 -36.25 -19.58 -1.45
N ALA A 141 -36.25 -18.29 -1.09
CA ALA A 141 -37.22 -17.72 -0.15
C ALA A 141 -38.65 -17.74 -0.71
N VAL A 142 -38.84 -17.35 -1.97
CA VAL A 142 -40.14 -17.36 -2.66
C VAL A 142 -40.67 -18.79 -2.78
N TYR A 143 -39.82 -19.74 -3.16
CA TYR A 143 -40.23 -21.14 -3.26
C TYR A 143 -40.50 -21.77 -1.88
N ARG A 144 -39.83 -21.34 -0.82
CA ARG A 144 -40.19 -21.72 0.56
C ARG A 144 -41.58 -21.22 0.91
N CYS A 145 -41.87 -19.95 0.65
CA CYS A 145 -43.19 -19.38 0.90
C CYS A 145 -44.27 -20.12 0.08
N ARG A 146 -44.04 -20.34 -1.21
CA ARG A 146 -44.99 -21.04 -2.08
C ARG A 146 -45.31 -22.46 -1.62
N ASN A 147 -44.29 -23.26 -1.35
CA ASN A 147 -44.46 -24.70 -1.11
C ASN A 147 -44.74 -25.04 0.36
N VAL A 148 -44.17 -24.27 1.30
CA VAL A 148 -44.26 -24.55 2.75
C VAL A 148 -45.16 -23.53 3.47
N LYS A 149 -45.55 -22.44 2.80
CA LYS A 149 -46.38 -21.36 3.37
C LYS A 149 -45.76 -20.72 4.62
N GLU A 150 -44.42 -20.70 4.67
CA GLU A 150 -43.63 -20.13 5.77
C GLU A 150 -42.79 -18.94 5.32
N LYS A 151 -42.59 -17.98 6.23
CA LYS A 151 -41.63 -16.86 6.08
C LYS A 151 -41.83 -16.05 4.79
N CYS A 152 -43.07 -15.91 4.32
CA CYS A 152 -43.40 -15.14 3.11
C CYS A 152 -42.97 -13.67 3.18
N ASN A 153 -43.00 -13.07 4.37
CA ASN A 153 -42.45 -11.73 4.59
C ASN A 153 -40.96 -11.63 4.25
N VAL A 154 -40.16 -12.67 4.56
CA VAL A 154 -38.74 -12.72 4.20
C VAL A 154 -38.57 -12.80 2.69
N ALA A 155 -39.44 -13.55 2.00
CA ALA A 155 -39.44 -13.64 0.55
C ALA A 155 -39.76 -12.28 -0.10
N SER A 156 -40.80 -11.57 0.37
CA SER A 156 -41.15 -10.23 -0.09
C SER A 156 -40.00 -9.25 0.10
N THR A 157 -39.44 -9.15 1.31
CA THR A 157 -38.32 -8.23 1.57
C THR A 157 -37.09 -8.57 0.73
N ALA A 158 -36.79 -9.86 0.53
CA ALA A 158 -35.66 -10.27 -0.30
C ALA A 158 -35.86 -9.86 -1.76
N LEU A 159 -37.06 -10.06 -2.31
CA LEU A 159 -37.38 -9.73 -3.70
C LEU A 159 -37.46 -8.20 -3.92
N GLU A 160 -38.07 -7.45 -3.00
CA GLU A 160 -38.12 -5.99 -3.04
C GLU A 160 -36.70 -5.39 -3.05
N LYS A 161 -35.83 -5.90 -2.17
CA LYS A 161 -34.42 -5.48 -2.15
C LYS A 161 -33.74 -5.79 -3.48
N LEU A 162 -33.94 -7.00 -4.02
CA LEU A 162 -33.34 -7.42 -5.28
C LEU A 162 -33.80 -6.57 -6.47
N LEU A 163 -35.09 -6.23 -6.55
CA LEU A 163 -35.66 -5.33 -7.56
C LEU A 163 -35.10 -3.91 -7.44
N LYS A 164 -34.91 -3.43 -6.20
CA LYS A 164 -34.31 -2.12 -5.96
C LYS A 164 -32.85 -2.06 -6.39
N ASP A 165 -32.07 -3.09 -6.04
CA ASP A 165 -30.63 -3.14 -6.32
C ASP A 165 -30.36 -3.47 -7.81
N PHE A 166 -31.27 -4.21 -8.48
CA PHE A 166 -31.12 -4.68 -9.86
C PHE A 166 -32.42 -4.54 -10.70
N PRO A 167 -32.84 -3.32 -11.06
CA PRO A 167 -34.19 -3.03 -11.57
C PRO A 167 -34.55 -3.52 -12.99
N ASN A 168 -33.60 -4.10 -13.74
CA ASN A 168 -33.77 -4.41 -15.18
C ASN A 168 -33.58 -5.89 -15.51
N GLN A 169 -34.01 -6.79 -14.63
CA GLN A 169 -33.84 -8.24 -14.80
C GLN A 169 -35.20 -8.89 -15.08
N GLN A 170 -35.36 -9.42 -16.28
CA GLN A 170 -36.65 -9.95 -16.77
C GLN A 170 -37.15 -11.12 -15.92
N GLU A 171 -36.23 -11.93 -15.42
CA GLU A 171 -36.48 -13.10 -14.57
C GLU A 171 -37.09 -12.74 -13.21
N LEU A 172 -37.01 -11.48 -12.78
CA LEU A 172 -37.62 -11.03 -11.53
C LEU A 172 -39.14 -10.88 -11.63
N VAL A 173 -39.66 -10.60 -12.83
CA VAL A 173 -41.12 -10.48 -13.05
C VAL A 173 -41.81 -11.81 -12.80
N GLU A 174 -41.23 -12.91 -13.30
CA GLU A 174 -41.75 -14.25 -13.05
C GLU A 174 -41.70 -14.58 -11.54
N LEU A 175 -40.61 -14.23 -10.88
CA LEU A 175 -40.45 -14.50 -9.46
C LEU A 175 -41.43 -13.71 -8.58
N GLU A 176 -41.75 -12.47 -8.97
CA GLU A 176 -42.76 -11.63 -8.33
C GLU A 176 -44.16 -12.23 -8.48
N GLN A 177 -44.52 -12.70 -9.67
CA GLN A 177 -45.80 -13.38 -9.91
C GLN A 177 -45.95 -14.63 -9.03
N ILE A 178 -44.90 -15.46 -8.94
CA ILE A 178 -44.91 -16.65 -8.09
C ILE A 178 -45.17 -16.28 -6.63
N LEU A 179 -44.56 -15.20 -6.14
CA LEU A 179 -44.74 -14.76 -4.77
C LEU A 179 -46.16 -14.23 -4.51
N LEU A 180 -46.73 -13.47 -5.45
CA LEU A 180 -48.11 -12.95 -5.33
C LEU A 180 -49.10 -14.11 -5.13
N PHE A 181 -49.08 -15.11 -6.00
CA PHE A 181 -49.94 -16.31 -5.87
C PHE A 181 -49.63 -17.15 -4.63
N ALA A 182 -48.43 -17.03 -4.06
CA ALA A 182 -48.07 -17.76 -2.86
C ALA A 182 -48.62 -17.12 -1.58
N VAL A 183 -48.90 -15.81 -1.59
CA VAL A 183 -49.36 -15.03 -0.44
C VAL A 183 -50.90 -14.89 -0.40
N GLU A 184 -51.56 -15.04 -1.56
CA GLU A 184 -53.02 -15.28 -1.65
C GLU A 184 -53.43 -16.62 -1.00
#